data_AF-A0A820IPF2-F1
#
_entry.id   AF-A0A820IPF2-F1
#
_cell.length_a   1.000
_cell.length_b   1.000
_cell.length_c   1.000
_cell.angle_alpha   90.00
_cell.angle_beta   90.00
_cell.angle_gamma   90.00
#
_symmetry.space_group_name_H-M   'P 1'
#
loop_
_entity.id
_entity.type
_entity.pdbx_description
1 polymer ?
#
loop_
_entity_poly.entity_id
_entity_poly.type
_entity_poly.pdbx_seq_one_letter_code
_entity_poly.pdbx_strand_id
1 'polypeptide(L)'
;MKFIFICLVLIVAVVRESDGIHAHAEMYLAGTNDFIGTINLYEEKEAWGVIMTGFVNRLRPLAVLGFHVHSEPIGNNHNCTAGGVHFNSY
;
A
#
# COMPACT_ATOMS: atom_id res chain seq x y z
N MET A 1 -8.29 -24.00 -0.57
CA MET A 1 -7.77 -22.91 0.30
C MET A 1 -8.38 -21.60 -0.17
N LYS A 2 -8.93 -20.77 0.73
CA LYS A 2 -9.49 -19.45 0.36
C LYS A 2 -8.38 -18.41 0.46
N PHE A 3 -7.97 -17.84 -0.67
CA PHE A 3 -7.03 -16.72 -0.69
C PHE A 3 -7.77 -15.43 -0.31
N ILE A 4 -7.22 -14.69 0.64
CA ILE A 4 -7.70 -13.35 0.97
C ILE A 4 -6.86 -12.40 0.12
N PHE A 5 -7.51 -11.71 -0.82
CA PHE A 5 -6.88 -10.66 -1.61
C PHE A 5 -6.94 -9.37 -0.81
N ILE A 6 -5.78 -8.93 -0.33
CA ILE A 6 -5.60 -7.60 0.24
C ILE A 6 -5.37 -6.62 -0.91
N CYS A 7 -5.99 -5.47 -0.78
CA CYS A 7 -6.07 -4.46 -1.81
C CYS A 7 -5.52 -3.16 -1.27
N LEU A 8 -4.56 -2.61 -2.00
CA LEU A 8 -3.96 -1.35 -1.65
C LEU A 8 -4.70 -0.25 -2.41
N VAL A 9 -5.42 0.60 -1.69
CA VAL A 9 -5.83 1.90 -2.23
C VAL A 9 -4.72 2.87 -1.84
N LEU A 10 -3.89 3.27 -2.82
CA LEU A 10 -2.95 4.36 -2.64
C LEU A 10 -3.75 5.66 -2.58
N ILE A 11 -4.13 6.08 -1.38
CA ILE A 11 -4.78 7.36 -1.15
C ILE A 11 -3.71 8.38 -0.75
N VAL A 12 -3.16 9.02 -1.78
CA VAL A 12 -2.36 10.27 -1.73
C VAL A 12 -0.92 10.11 -1.21
N ALA A 13 0.03 10.14 -2.15
CA ALA A 13 1.39 10.55 -1.86
C ALA A 13 1.44 12.07 -1.63
N VAL A 14 1.50 12.53 -0.37
CA VAL A 14 1.85 13.92 -0.09
C VAL A 14 3.37 14.02 -0.08
N VAL A 15 3.96 14.24 -1.26
CA VAL A 15 5.38 14.56 -1.37
C VAL A 15 5.58 15.93 -0.74
N ARG A 16 6.11 15.94 0.50
CA ARG A 16 6.65 17.15 1.12
C ARG A 16 8.16 17.04 1.05
N GLU A 17 8.78 17.85 0.19
CA GLU A 17 10.21 18.04 0.25
C GLU A 17 10.53 18.84 1.53
N SER A 18 11.31 18.24 2.43
CA SER A 18 11.90 18.90 3.59
C SER A 18 13.34 18.45 3.76
N ASP A 19 14.10 19.08 4.65
CA ASP A 19 15.47 18.66 4.93
C ASP A 19 15.48 17.19 5.38
N GLY A 20 16.13 16.32 4.59
CA GLY A 20 16.27 14.88 4.85
C GLY A 20 15.31 13.93 4.11
N ILE A 21 14.11 14.37 3.71
CA ILE A 21 13.11 13.51 3.04
C ILE A 21 12.93 13.94 1.57
N HIS A 22 13.08 12.98 0.66
CA HIS A 22 12.87 13.17 -0.77
C HIS A 22 11.41 13.03 -1.13
N ALA A 23 10.76 11.95 -0.65
CA ALA A 23 9.35 11.71 -0.88
C ALA A 23 8.70 11.03 0.33
N HIS A 24 7.43 11.36 0.55
CA HIS A 24 6.58 10.73 1.55
C HIS A 24 5.23 10.38 0.92
N ALA A 25 4.72 9.20 1.24
CA ALA A 25 3.40 8.77 0.82
C ALA A 25 2.70 7.98 1.91
N GLU A 26 1.40 8.18 2.04
CA GLU A 26 0.55 7.41 2.95
C GLU A 26 -0.47 6.62 2.14
N MET A 27 -0.77 5.41 2.57
CA MET A 27 -1.73 4.51 1.95
C MET A 27 -2.73 4.06 3.00
N TYR A 28 -4.01 4.20 2.67
CA TYR A 28 -5.11 3.71 3.50
C TYR A 28 -5.66 2.45 2.86
N LEU A 29 -5.52 1.33 3.55
CA LEU A 29 -6.01 0.05 3.08
C LEU A 29 -7.43 -0.14 3.56
N ALA A 30 -8.34 -0.37 2.63
CA ALA A 30 -9.73 -0.70 2.93
C ALA A 30 -10.16 -1.88 2.08
N GLY A 31 -10.85 -2.85 2.69
CA GLY A 31 -11.33 -4.03 2.01
C GLY A 31 -12.62 -4.56 2.62
N THR A 32 -13.08 -5.69 2.10
CA THR A 32 -14.24 -6.39 2.68
C THR A 32 -13.94 -6.92 4.09
N ASN A 33 -14.98 -7.10 4.91
CA ASN A 33 -14.88 -7.65 6.28
C ASN A 33 -14.06 -6.80 7.27
N ASP A 34 -14.24 -5.48 7.24
CA ASP A 34 -13.58 -4.52 8.14
C ASP A 34 -12.04 -4.53 8.06
N PHE A 35 -11.48 -5.05 6.97
CA PHE A 35 -10.04 -4.97 6.73
C PHE A 35 -9.65 -3.51 6.57
N ILE A 36 -8.86 -3.00 7.52
CA ILE A 36 -8.39 -1.62 7.57
C ILE A 36 -6.92 -1.60 7.96
N GLY A 37 -6.14 -0.77 7.29
CA GLY A 37 -4.74 -0.54 7.63
C GLY A 37 -4.23 0.80 7.11
N THR A 38 -3.08 1.20 7.62
CA THR A 38 -2.35 2.38 7.14
C THR A 38 -0.91 1.97 6.89
N ILE A 39 -0.38 2.32 5.74
CA ILE A 39 1.02 2.09 5.36
C ILE A 39 1.63 3.44 4.97
N ASN A 40 2.76 3.77 5.56
CA ASN A 40 3.58 4.93 5.23
C ASN A 40 4.79 4.46 4.43
N LEU A 41 5.10 5.21 3.38
CA LEU A 41 6.31 5.07 2.58
C LEU A 41 7.12 6.35 2.71
N TYR A 42 8.41 6.20 2.93
CA TYR A 42 9.34 7.32 3.03
C TYR A 42 10.62 6.98 2.26
N GLU A 43 11.04 7.93 1.43
CA GLU A 43 12.31 7.89 0.72
C GLU A 43 13.16 9.05 1.25
N GLU A 44 14.29 8.73 1.86
CA GLU A 44 15.26 9.73 2.32
C GLU A 44 16.16 10.14 1.15
N LYS A 45 16.57 11.41 1.08
CA LYS A 45 17.33 11.97 -0.06
C LYS A 45 18.63 11.23 -0.41
N GLU A 46 19.27 10.65 0.60
CA GLU A 46 20.53 9.93 0.43
C GLU A 46 20.35 8.41 0.51
N ALA A 47 19.12 7.92 0.73
CA ALA A 47 18.85 6.50 0.78
C ALA A 47 18.67 5.91 -0.62
N TRP A 48 19.13 4.68 -0.81
CA TRP A 48 18.97 3.93 -2.06
C TRP A 48 17.63 3.16 -2.12
N GLY A 49 16.64 3.52 -1.31
CA GLY A 49 15.39 2.78 -1.25
C GLY A 49 14.28 3.46 -0.46
N VAL A 50 13.08 2.93 -0.66
CA VAL A 50 11.87 3.34 0.05
C VAL A 50 11.72 2.48 1.30
N ILE A 51 11.58 3.13 2.44
CA ILE A 51 11.25 2.46 3.69
C ILE A 51 9.73 2.46 3.84
N MET A 52 9.20 1.34 4.30
CA MET A 52 7.77 1.13 4.43
C MET A 52 7.43 0.65 5.85
N THR A 53 6.52 1.36 6.52
CA THR A 53 6.03 1.00 7.84
C THR A 53 4.53 1.16 7.92
N GLY A 54 3.88 0.51 8.87
CA GLY A 54 2.45 0.66 9.06
C GLY A 54 1.84 -0.47 9.86
N PHE A 55 0.52 -0.52 9.83
CA PHE A 55 -0.24 -1.56 10.50
C PHE A 55 -1.42 -1.99 9.64
N VAL A 56 -1.82 -3.25 9.83
CA VAL A 56 -3.01 -3.83 9.22
C VAL A 56 -3.76 -4.59 10.30
N ASN A 57 -5.03 -4.23 10.51
CA ASN A 57 -5.86 -4.83 11.53
C ASN A 57 -6.79 -5.90 10.94
N ARG A 58 -7.33 -6.73 11.84
CA ARG A 58 -8.33 -7.78 11.53
C ARG A 58 -7.84 -8.82 10.51
N LEU A 59 -6.53 -9.05 10.49
CA LEU A 59 -5.94 -10.19 9.84
C LEU A 59 -6.29 -11.48 10.60
N ARG A 60 -6.37 -12.59 9.87
CA ARG A 60 -6.45 -13.89 10.51
C ARG A 60 -5.17 -14.12 11.32
N PRO A 61 -5.26 -14.54 12.60
CA PRO A 61 -4.09 -14.85 13.39
C PRO A 61 -3.18 -15.85 12.66
N LEU A 62 -1.87 -15.61 12.71
CA LEU A 62 -0.84 -16.48 12.12
C LEU A 62 -0.89 -16.63 10.59
N ALA A 63 -1.68 -15.80 9.88
CA ALA A 63 -1.69 -15.81 8.43
C ALA A 63 -0.49 -15.04 7.87
N VAL A 64 0.22 -15.66 6.93
CA VAL A 64 1.17 -14.98 6.03
C VAL A 64 0.41 -14.55 4.79
N LEU A 65 0.49 -13.27 4.44
CA LEU A 65 -0.26 -12.67 3.35
C LEU A 65 0.70 -11.98 2.39
N GLY A 66 0.40 -12.07 1.09
CA GLY A 66 1.15 -11.33 0.07
C GLY A 66 0.90 -9.84 0.18
N PHE A 67 1.91 -9.04 -0.13
CA PHE A 67 1.85 -7.58 -0.15
C PHE A 67 2.55 -7.09 -1.41
N HIS A 68 1.80 -6.49 -2.34
CA HIS A 68 2.29 -6.12 -3.66
C HIS A 68 1.73 -4.77 -4.11
N VAL A 69 2.51 -4.03 -4.90
CA VAL A 69 2.03 -2.85 -5.62
C VAL A 69 1.38 -3.30 -6.93
N HIS A 70 0.25 -2.70 -7.27
CA HIS A 70 -0.52 -2.98 -8.48
C HIS A 70 -0.31 -1.90 -9.54
N SER A 71 -0.51 -2.22 -10.82
CA SER A 71 -0.19 -1.32 -11.93
C SER A 71 -1.15 -0.15 -12.09
N GLU A 72 -2.43 -0.36 -11.77
CA GLU A 72 -3.48 0.64 -11.96
C GLU A 72 -3.85 1.33 -10.64
N PRO A 73 -4.08 2.65 -10.65
CA PRO A 73 -4.62 3.33 -9.48
C PRO A 73 -6.08 2.90 -9.25
N ILE A 74 -6.39 2.47 -8.03
CA ILE A 74 -7.76 2.17 -7.61
C ILE A 74 -8.36 3.43 -7.01
N GLY A 75 -9.35 4.04 -7.69
CA GLY A 75 -10.14 5.12 -7.11
C GLY A 75 -11.11 4.62 -6.03
N ASN A 76 -11.62 5.53 -5.19
CA ASN A 76 -12.50 5.22 -4.04
C ASN A 76 -13.79 4.43 -4.37
N ASN A 77 -14.16 4.31 -5.65
CA ASN A 77 -15.40 3.67 -6.10
C ASN A 77 -15.19 2.32 -6.78
N HIS A 78 -13.94 1.84 -6.87
CA HIS A 78 -13.61 0.62 -7.58
C HIS A 78 -13.21 -0.50 -6.61
N ASN A 79 -13.64 -1.72 -6.92
CA ASN A 79 -13.22 -2.90 -6.19
C ASN A 79 -11.74 -3.20 -6.48
N CYS A 80 -11.17 -4.04 -5.63
CA CYS A 80 -9.74 -4.31 -5.62
C CYS A 80 -9.17 -5.02 -6.84
N THR A 81 -10.04 -5.65 -7.62
CA THR A 81 -9.71 -6.22 -8.91
C THR A 81 -9.38 -5.17 -9.97
N ALA A 82 -9.82 -3.91 -9.78
CA ALA A 82 -9.52 -2.81 -10.69
C ALA A 82 -8.06 -2.34 -10.64
N GLY A 83 -7.27 -2.74 -9.63
CA GLY A 83 -5.84 -2.45 -9.58
C GLY A 83 -5.02 -3.15 -10.67
N GLY A 84 -5.63 -4.08 -11.40
CA GLY A 84 -4.94 -4.82 -12.45
C GLY A 84 -3.93 -5.81 -11.89
N VAL A 85 -2.85 -6.03 -12.63
CA VAL A 85 -1.78 -6.97 -12.27
C VAL A 85 -0.80 -6.35 -11.28
N HIS A 86 0.16 -7.15 -10.80
CA HIS A 86 1.31 -6.59 -10.07
C HIS A 86 2.05 -5.60 -10.96
N PHE A 87 2.45 -4.47 -10.39
CA PHE A 87 3.31 -3.52 -11.08
C PHE A 87 4.63 -4.21 -11.44
N ASN A 88 4.97 -4.20 -12.73
CA ASN A 88 6.22 -4.71 -13.24
C ASN A 88 6.76 -3.75 -14.30
N SER A 89 7.85 -3.04 -13.98
CA SER A 89 8.49 -2.07 -14.87
C SER A 89 9.72 -2.61 -15.61
N TYR A 90 10.07 -3.88 -15.39
CA TYR A 90 11.16 -4.59 -16.09
C TYR A 90 10.61 -5.35 -17.30
#